data_AF-A0A6L2PK89-F1
#
_entry.id   AF-A0A6L2PK89-F1
#
_cell.length_a   1.000
_cell.length_b   1.000
_cell.length_c   1.000
_cell.angle_alpha   90.00
_cell.angle_beta   90.00
_cell.angle_gamma   90.00
#
_symmetry.space_group_name_H-M   'P 1'
#
loop_
_entity.id
_entity.type
_entity.pdbx_description
1 polymer ?
#
loop_
_entity_poly.entity_id
_entity_poly.type
_entity_poly.pdbx_seq_one_letter_code
_entity_poly.pdbx_strand_id
1 'polypeptide(L)'
;ILVGLVGTNARWLLFVPDNITVEEILGEVNIPPDCEFLVAQIRDGQVRLMEVYRVHSLCPLQMHQMGNWTSAKGLQWKNTPMYERRNNFHGLAMRATVTEVRTMSRKSYEILTTVFKEVPS
;
A
#
# COMPACT_ATOMS: atom_id res chain seq x y z
N ILE A 1 -6.34 -16.14 10.42
CA ILE A 1 -5.98 -16.18 8.99
C ILE A 1 -5.91 -14.73 8.53
N LEU A 2 -4.71 -14.14 8.53
CA LEU A 2 -4.51 -12.83 7.91
C LEU A 2 -4.45 -13.09 6.41
N VAL A 3 -5.55 -12.83 5.71
CA VAL A 3 -5.51 -12.70 4.26
C VAL A 3 -4.73 -11.41 4.02
N GLY A 4 -3.42 -11.53 3.81
CA GLY A 4 -2.66 -10.44 3.20
C GLY A 4 -3.35 -10.16 1.88
N LEU A 5 -3.98 -8.98 1.79
CA LEU A 5 -4.59 -8.53 0.54
C LEU A 5 -3.49 -8.58 -0.52
N VAL A 6 -3.64 -9.52 -1.45
CA VAL A 6 -2.86 -9.60 -2.68
C VAL A 6 -2.92 -8.20 -3.29
N GLY A 7 -1.75 -7.61 -3.52
CA GLY A 7 -1.63 -6.18 -3.76
C GLY A 7 -2.66 -5.68 -4.76
N THR A 8 -3.62 -4.91 -4.26
CA THR A 8 -4.69 -4.40 -5.09
C THR A 8 -4.15 -3.13 -5.73
N ASN A 9 -3.74 -3.19 -7.01
CA ASN A 9 -3.61 -2.01 -7.88
C ASN A 9 -5.00 -1.38 -8.11
N ALA A 10 -5.78 -1.21 -7.05
CA ALA A 10 -7.10 -0.65 -7.06
C ALA A 10 -7.00 0.86 -7.04
N ARG A 11 -7.90 1.48 -7.79
CA ARG A 11 -8.07 2.92 -7.84
C ARG A 11 -9.45 3.25 -7.33
N TRP A 12 -9.52 4.12 -6.33
CA TRP A 12 -10.77 4.54 -5.72
C TRP A 12 -10.90 6.06 -5.79
N LEU A 13 -12.13 6.51 -5.98
CA LEU A 13 -12.51 7.91 -5.85
C LEU A 13 -13.73 8.00 -4.94
N LEU A 14 -13.55 8.60 -3.78
CA LEU A 14 -14.61 8.85 -2.80
C LEU A 14 -15.03 10.32 -2.85
N PHE A 15 -16.33 10.58 -2.90
CA PHE A 15 -16.89 11.92 -2.79
C PHE A 15 -17.30 12.16 -1.34
N VAL A 16 -16.73 13.18 -0.71
CA VAL A 16 -17.01 13.52 0.69
C VAL A 16 -17.71 14.88 0.76
N PRO A 17 -18.84 14.99 1.49
CA PRO A 17 -19.49 16.27 1.77
C PRO A 17 -18.54 17.28 2.41
N ASP A 18 -18.77 18.57 2.23
CA ASP A 18 -17.93 19.62 2.82
C ASP A 18 -18.12 19.77 4.34
N ASN A 19 -19.21 19.29 4.91
CA ASN A 19 -19.45 19.36 6.35
C ASN A 19 -18.80 18.23 7.18
N ILE A 20 -18.12 17.28 6.54
CA ILE A 20 -17.44 16.14 7.20
C ILE A 20 -15.96 16.14 6.80
N THR A 21 -15.07 15.79 7.73
CA THR A 21 -13.63 15.66 7.47
C THR A 21 -13.29 14.29 6.89
N VAL A 22 -12.14 14.19 6.21
CA VAL A 22 -11.71 12.91 5.62
C VAL A 22 -11.36 11.91 6.71
N GLU A 23 -10.80 12.40 7.81
CA GLU A 23 -10.40 11.65 9.00
C GLU A 23 -11.60 11.09 9.75
N GLU A 24 -12.72 11.79 9.82
CA GLU A 24 -13.96 11.26 10.42
C GLU A 24 -14.47 10.01 9.69
N ILE A 25 -14.25 9.91 8.37
CA ILE A 25 -14.73 8.77 7.55
C ILE A 25 -13.68 7.67 7.46
N LEU A 26 -12.40 8.04 7.25
CA LEU A 26 -11.32 7.11 6.91
C LEU A 26 -10.31 6.91 8.05
N GLY A 27 -10.52 7.55 9.21
CA GLY A 27 -9.62 7.51 10.37
C GLY A 27 -9.36 6.11 10.91
N GLU A 28 -10.33 5.19 10.76
CA GLU A 28 -10.21 3.78 11.19
C GLU A 28 -10.09 2.81 10.01
N VAL A 29 -10.07 3.33 8.77
CA VAL A 29 -9.93 2.51 7.57
C VAL A 29 -8.45 2.28 7.28
N ASN A 30 -8.07 1.01 7.14
CA ASN A 30 -6.73 0.65 6.70
C ASN A 30 -6.66 0.68 5.17
N ILE A 31 -6.00 1.70 4.62
CA ILE A 31 -5.80 1.89 3.18
C ILE A 31 -4.36 1.52 2.83
N PRO A 32 -4.12 0.36 2.19
CA PRO A 32 -2.77 -0.12 1.91
C PRO A 32 -1.91 0.83 1.04
N PRO A 33 -0.57 0.83 1.20
CA PRO A 33 0.35 1.70 0.45
C PRO A 33 0.48 1.42 -1.05
N ASP A 34 -0.13 0.36 -1.57
CA ASP A 34 -0.20 0.00 -2.99
C ASP A 34 -1.54 0.37 -3.63
N CYS A 35 -2.51 0.84 -2.84
CA CYS A 35 -3.79 1.36 -3.32
C CYS A 35 -3.67 2.84 -3.71
N GLU A 36 -4.31 3.25 -4.80
CA GLU A 36 -4.46 4.67 -5.17
C GLU A 36 -5.87 5.14 -4.78
N PHE A 37 -6.00 5.69 -3.57
CA PHE A 37 -7.28 6.14 -3.03
C PHE A 37 -7.34 7.67 -3.04
N LEU A 38 -8.31 8.21 -3.78
CA LEU A 38 -8.55 9.64 -3.87
C LEU A 38 -9.85 10.03 -3.17
N VAL A 39 -9.84 11.19 -2.54
CA VAL A 39 -10.99 11.85 -1.97
C VAL A 39 -11.22 13.15 -2.73
N ALA A 40 -12.42 13.32 -3.27
CA ALA A 40 -12.91 14.56 -3.84
C ALA A 40 -13.80 15.27 -2.82
N GLN A 41 -13.44 16.50 -2.46
CA GLN A 41 -14.24 17.32 -1.55
C GLN A 41 -14.33 18.75 -2.05
N ILE A 42 -15.52 19.32 -2.00
CA ILE A 42 -15.72 20.75 -2.30
C ILE A 42 -15.21 21.56 -1.11
N ARG A 43 -14.27 22.47 -1.36
CA ARG A 43 -13.71 23.41 -0.38
C ARG A 43 -13.49 24.74 -1.09
N ASP A 44 -13.97 25.84 -0.52
CA ASP A 44 -13.79 27.20 -1.06
C ASP A 44 -14.24 27.35 -2.52
N GLY A 45 -15.36 26.69 -2.88
CA GLY A 45 -15.91 26.74 -4.23
C GLY A 45 -15.14 25.96 -5.31
N GLN A 46 -14.15 25.16 -4.93
CA GLN A 46 -13.41 24.27 -5.82
C GLN A 46 -13.44 22.82 -5.30
N VAL A 47 -13.30 21.85 -6.21
CA VAL A 47 -13.12 20.45 -5.82
C VAL A 47 -11.63 20.24 -5.53
N ARG A 48 -11.27 19.85 -4.30
CA ARG A 48 -9.92 19.42 -3.94
C ARG A 48 -9.84 17.90 -4.05
N LEU A 49 -8.76 17.41 -4.67
CA LEU A 49 -8.46 15.98 -4.81
C LEU A 49 -7.29 15.65 -3.89
N MET A 50 -7.57 14.84 -2.87
CA MET A 50 -6.61 14.39 -1.87
C MET A 50 -6.35 12.90 -2.05
N GLU A 51 -5.10 12.50 -2.24
CA GLU A 51 -4.68 11.11 -2.05
C GLU A 51 -4.65 10.79 -0.56
N VAL A 52 -5.14 9.61 -0.20
CA VAL A 52 -5.10 9.11 1.18
C VAL A 52 -4.58 7.68 1.22
N TYR A 53 -3.73 7.39 2.20
CA TYR A 53 -3.21 6.05 2.45
C TYR A 53 -2.75 5.90 3.91
N ARG A 54 -2.46 4.68 4.32
CA ARG A 54 -1.89 4.39 5.63
C ARG A 54 -0.76 3.38 5.50
N VAL A 55 0.40 3.73 6.05
CA VAL A 55 1.57 2.83 6.04
C VAL A 55 1.34 1.57 6.88
N HIS A 56 0.66 1.73 8.02
CA HIS A 56 0.34 0.66 8.96
C HIS A 56 -0.86 1.06 9.82
N SER A 57 -1.65 0.11 10.30
CA SER A 57 -2.88 0.39 11.08
C SER A 57 -2.68 1.29 12.31
N LEU A 58 -1.48 1.26 12.91
CA LEU A 58 -1.10 2.08 14.07
C LEU A 58 -0.56 3.48 13.71
N CYS A 59 -0.33 3.77 12.43
CA CYS A 59 0.17 5.05 11.97
C CYS A 59 -1.01 5.97 11.58
N PRO A 60 -0.88 7.31 11.71
CA PRO A 60 -1.90 8.24 11.24
C PRO A 60 -2.19 8.11 9.74
N LEU A 61 -3.41 8.49 9.34
CA LEU A 61 -3.78 8.61 7.93
C LEU A 61 -2.87 9.64 7.25
N GLN A 62 -2.28 9.28 6.13
CA GLN A 62 -1.47 10.18 5.31
C GLN A 62 -2.34 10.79 4.23
N MET A 63 -2.21 12.10 4.02
CA MET A 63 -3.00 12.84 3.06
C MET A 63 -2.13 13.73 2.19
N HIS A 64 -2.28 13.63 0.88
CA HIS A 64 -1.50 14.38 -0.09
C HIS A 64 -2.41 15.07 -1.09
N GLN A 65 -2.35 16.39 -1.18
CA GLN A 65 -3.12 17.11 -2.20
C GLN A 65 -2.57 16.80 -3.58
N MET A 66 -3.36 16.12 -4.40
CA MET A 66 -3.02 15.69 -5.77
C MET A 66 -3.47 16.69 -6.82
N GLY A 67 -4.55 17.40 -6.57
CA GLY A 67 -5.08 18.34 -7.54
C GLY A 67 -6.24 19.16 -7.02
N ASN A 68 -6.71 20.03 -7.90
CA ASN A 68 -7.94 20.77 -7.73
C ASN A 68 -8.67 20.84 -9.07
N TRP A 69 -9.98 21.05 -9.00
CA TRP A 69 -10.82 21.24 -10.17
C TRP A 69 -11.74 22.44 -9.96
N THR A 70 -11.83 23.26 -11.00
CA THR A 70 -12.78 24.38 -11.11
C THR A 70 -13.40 24.37 -12.50
N SER A 71 -14.60 24.92 -12.66
CA SER A 71 -15.23 25.08 -13.99
C SER A 71 -14.39 25.95 -14.93
N ALA A 72 -13.68 26.95 -14.39
CA ALA A 72 -12.90 27.89 -15.18
C ALA A 72 -11.55 27.32 -15.68
N LYS A 73 -10.86 26.52 -14.87
CA LYS A 73 -9.51 26.01 -15.19
C LYS A 73 -9.46 24.52 -15.50
N GLY A 74 -10.58 23.80 -15.33
CA GLY A 74 -10.61 22.35 -15.40
C GLY A 74 -9.82 21.69 -14.28
N LEU A 75 -9.36 20.46 -14.53
CA LEU A 75 -8.55 19.68 -13.61
C LEU A 75 -7.09 20.15 -13.66
N GLN A 76 -6.56 20.57 -12.53
CA GLN A 76 -5.12 20.78 -12.36
C GLN A 76 -4.58 19.66 -11.46
N TRP A 77 -3.60 18.92 -11.96
CA TRP A 77 -3.10 17.69 -11.34
C TRP A 77 -1.59 17.72 -11.16
N LYS A 78 -1.10 17.16 -10.06
CA LYS A 78 0.33 17.00 -9.80
C LYS A 78 0.85 15.73 -10.46
N ASN A 79 1.87 15.86 -11.30
CA ASN A 79 2.49 14.75 -12.04
C ASN A 79 3.63 14.05 -11.28
N THR A 80 3.64 14.12 -9.95
CA THR A 80 4.62 13.38 -9.14
C THR A 80 4.21 11.90 -9.10
N PRO A 81 5.08 10.92 -9.40
CA PRO A 81 4.77 9.48 -9.31
C PRO A 81 4.39 9.02 -7.90
N MET A 82 3.60 7.93 -7.80
CA MET A 82 3.06 7.45 -6.51
C MET A 82 4.13 7.15 -5.46
N TYR A 83 5.15 6.37 -5.83
CA TYR A 83 6.19 5.97 -4.88
C TYR A 83 7.11 7.13 -4.48
N GLU A 84 7.20 8.19 -5.28
CA GLU A 84 7.95 9.39 -4.89
C GLU A 84 7.24 10.18 -3.80
N ARG A 85 5.90 10.21 -3.82
CA ARG A 85 5.08 10.84 -2.77
C ARG A 85 5.06 10.01 -1.48
N ARG A 86 5.28 8.70 -1.59
CA ARG A 86 5.24 7.70 -0.51
C ARG A 86 6.63 7.18 -0.16
N ASN A 87 7.61 8.08 -0.15
CA ASN A 87 9.04 7.74 -0.08
C ASN A 87 9.55 7.44 1.33
N ASN A 88 8.70 7.48 2.35
CA ASN A 88 9.08 7.21 3.73
C ASN A 88 7.99 6.44 4.45
N PHE A 89 8.39 5.74 5.50
CA PHE A 89 7.49 4.91 6.32
C PHE A 89 7.04 5.60 7.60
N HIS A 90 7.18 6.93 7.70
CA HIS A 90 6.75 7.74 8.86
C HIS A 90 7.21 7.17 10.23
N GLY A 91 8.46 6.71 10.30
CA GLY A 91 9.06 6.16 11.53
C GLY A 91 8.79 4.68 11.79
N LEU A 92 8.10 3.96 10.90
CA LEU A 92 7.90 2.52 11.03
C LEU A 92 9.22 1.77 10.83
N ALA A 93 9.58 0.93 11.81
CA ALA A 93 10.77 0.08 11.72
C ALA A 93 10.48 -1.17 10.87
N MET A 94 11.17 -1.30 9.73
CA MET A 94 11.12 -2.52 8.93
C MET A 94 12.06 -3.57 9.54
N ARG A 95 11.51 -4.75 9.84
CA ARG A 95 12.28 -5.92 10.28
C ARG A 95 12.29 -6.94 9.15
N ALA A 96 13.48 -7.32 8.70
CA ALA A 96 13.68 -8.32 7.67
C ALA A 96 14.49 -9.49 8.23
N THR A 97 14.13 -10.71 7.83
CA THR A 97 14.90 -11.92 8.09
C THR A 97 15.40 -12.47 6.77
N VAL A 98 16.68 -12.76 6.69
CA VAL A 98 17.29 -13.39 5.50
C VAL A 98 17.44 -14.88 5.79
N THR A 99 16.86 -15.71 4.91
CA THR A 99 17.04 -17.16 4.95
C THR A 99 17.92 -17.57 3.78
N GLU A 100 19.06 -18.18 4.05
CA GLU A 100 19.85 -18.81 3.00
C GLU A 100 19.11 -20.03 2.47
N VAL A 101 18.60 -19.93 1.24
CA VAL A 101 18.10 -21.10 0.52
C VAL A 101 19.32 -21.79 -0.09
N ARG A 102 19.80 -22.84 0.57
CA ARG A 102 20.78 -23.75 -0.06
C ARG A 102 20.06 -24.51 -1.16
N THR A 103 20.25 -24.08 -2.40
CA THR A 103 19.87 -24.88 -3.57
C THR A 103 20.73 -26.13 -3.56
N MET A 104 20.21 -27.24 -3.03
CA MET A 104 20.88 -28.53 -3.13
C MET A 104 20.98 -28.90 -4.60
N SER A 105 22.20 -29.10 -5.09
CA SER A 105 22.44 -29.62 -6.43
C SER A 105 21.77 -30.99 -6.57
N ARG A 106 21.26 -31.33 -7.75
CA ARG A 106 20.58 -32.61 -8.02
C ARG A 106 21.38 -33.85 -7.55
N LYS A 107 22.72 -33.77 -7.55
CA LYS A 107 23.61 -34.83 -7.04
C LYS A 107 23.44 -35.10 -5.54
N SER A 108 23.08 -34.09 -4.75
CA SER A 108 22.89 -34.21 -3.30
C SER A 108 21.64 -35.02 -2.94
N TYR A 109 20.60 -34.99 -3.79
CA TYR A 109 19.37 -35.80 -3.59
C TYR A 109 19.61 -37.29 -3.86
N GLU A 110 20.48 -37.65 -4.82
CA GLU A 110 20.81 -39.04 -5.10
C GLU A 110 21.56 -39.70 -3.94
N ILE A 111 22.48 -38.97 -3.30
CA ILE A 111 23.24 -39.45 -2.13
C ILE A 111 22.32 -39.67 -0.93
N LEU A 112 21.44 -38.70 -0.59
CA LEU A 112 20.50 -38.85 0.52
C LEU A 112 19.51 -40.00 0.29
N THR A 113 18.98 -40.15 -0.93
CA THR A 113 18.05 -41.25 -1.24
C THR A 113 18.73 -42.63 -1.22
N THR A 114 20.04 -42.69 -1.46
CA THR A 114 20.83 -43.93 -1.36
C THR A 114 21.07 -44.29 0.11
N VAL A 115 21.44 -43.32 0.95
CA VAL A 115 21.70 -43.53 2.40
C VAL A 115 20.45 -44.02 3.15
N PHE A 116 19.25 -43.53 2.80
CA PHE A 116 18.00 -43.98 3.44
C PHE A 116 17.44 -45.31 2.90
N LYS A 117 18.02 -45.88 1.83
CA LYS A 117 17.65 -47.20 1.30
C LYS A 117 18.48 -48.35 1.88
N GLU A 118 19.58 -48.06 2.58
CA GLU A 118 20.50 -49.07 3.11
C GLU A 118 20.32 -49.39 4.60
N VAL A 119 19.23 -48.95 5.23
CA VAL A 119 18.87 -49.42 6.59
C VAL A 119 18.02 -50.69 6.46
N PRO A 120 18.55 -51.89 6.74
CA PRO A 120 17.74 -53.11 6.73
C PRO A 120 16.79 -53.10 7.95
N SER A 121 15.65 -53.77 7.80
CA SER A 121 14.66 -53.98 8.86
C SER A 121 15.16 -54.93 9.94
#